data_AF-A0A444XMX7-F1
#
_entry.id   AF-A0A444XMX7-F1
#
_cell.length_a   1.000
_cell.length_b   1.000
_cell.length_c   1.000
_cell.angle_alpha   90.00
_cell.angle_beta   90.00
_cell.angle_gamma   90.00
#
_symmetry.space_group_name_H-M   'P 1'
#
loop_
_entity.id
_entity.type
_entity.pdbx_description
1 polymer ?
#
loop_
_entity_poly.entity_id
_entity_poly.type
_entity_poly.pdbx_seq_one_letter_code
_entity_poly.pdbx_strand_id
1 'polypeptide(L)'
;MGVVVTSTPKEPEVEQVRCVRTDLTEPCETSNLLVTMKSKSSKDPLQIWNIQPCDRGMLCKGVSVGTFVCGAYFDSEEVVENIGCLKNLDSTLHAMPNLNQIHALIEHYGPTVYFHPDETYMPSSVQWFFKNGALLYSANGKKGSAIDYQGSNLPSGGTNDGAFWIDLPSDNDAKNYLKKGDIESSELYVHVKPALGGSFTDIAMWVFCPFNGPATLKVALMNIEMSKIGEHVSDWEHFTLRINNFTGELWSVFFSQHSGGEWLDASDLEFIKDNKPIVYSSKHGHASYPHPGTYLQGSSKLGIGVRNDAARSEFVVDSSTRYQIVAAEYLGNGAVKEPCWLQYMREWGPSIVYDGRSEIEKLIDMLPMFVRFSVENLIDLFPTELYGEEGPTGPKEKENWLGDEYC
;
A
#
# COMPACT_ATOMS: atom_id res chain seq x y z
N MET A 1 -13.72 -13.01 -19.30
CA MET A 1 -14.94 -13.20 -20.10
C MET A 1 -15.75 -14.28 -19.42
N GLY A 2 -16.79 -13.91 -18.68
CA GLY A 2 -17.43 -14.76 -17.67
C GLY A 2 -18.67 -15.56 -18.10
N VAL A 3 -19.55 -15.79 -17.14
CA VAL A 3 -20.73 -16.66 -17.27
C VAL A 3 -22.03 -15.85 -17.36
N VAL A 4 -23.01 -16.36 -18.10
CA VAL A 4 -24.38 -15.80 -18.16
C VAL A 4 -25.32 -16.70 -17.37
N VAL A 5 -26.12 -16.10 -16.48
CA VAL A 5 -27.12 -16.81 -15.67
C VAL A 5 -28.52 -16.54 -16.24
N THR A 6 -29.29 -17.61 -16.48
CA THR A 6 -30.65 -17.53 -17.03
C THR A 6 -31.67 -18.08 -16.01
N SER A 7 -32.93 -17.63 -16.12
CA SER A 7 -34.03 -18.11 -15.26
C SER A 7 -34.65 -19.43 -15.75
N THR A 8 -34.13 -20.00 -16.84
CA THR A 8 -34.64 -21.24 -17.46
C THR A 8 -33.44 -22.11 -17.86
N PRO A 9 -33.59 -23.44 -17.95
CA PRO A 9 -32.49 -24.32 -18.35
C PRO A 9 -32.09 -24.20 -19.83
N LYS A 10 -32.67 -23.26 -20.58
CA LYS A 10 -32.32 -23.02 -21.98
C LYS A 10 -31.02 -22.22 -22.06
N GLU A 11 -30.14 -22.66 -22.94
CA GLU A 11 -28.92 -21.93 -23.28
C GLU A 11 -29.26 -20.59 -23.97
N PRO A 12 -28.46 -19.52 -23.77
CA PRO A 12 -28.60 -18.29 -24.52
C PRO A 12 -28.39 -18.51 -26.02
N GLU A 13 -29.09 -17.74 -26.85
CA GLU A 13 -28.86 -17.76 -28.30
C GLU A 13 -27.43 -17.26 -28.63
N VAL A 14 -26.82 -17.78 -29.70
CA VAL A 14 -25.43 -17.46 -30.09
C VAL A 14 -25.26 -15.98 -30.46
N GLU A 15 -26.34 -15.32 -30.88
CA GLU A 15 -26.33 -13.88 -31.16
C GLU A 15 -26.24 -13.05 -29.87
N GLN A 16 -26.61 -13.61 -28.71
CA GLN A 16 -26.58 -12.94 -27.41
C GLN A 16 -25.25 -13.11 -26.69
N VAL A 17 -24.55 -14.23 -26.92
CA VAL A 17 -23.27 -14.54 -26.25
C VAL A 17 -22.24 -14.97 -27.28
N ARG A 18 -21.06 -14.32 -27.27
CA ARG A 18 -19.96 -14.62 -28.18
C ARG A 18 -18.66 -14.78 -27.42
N CYS A 19 -17.80 -15.66 -27.94
CA CYS A 19 -16.42 -15.78 -27.49
C CYS A 19 -15.53 -14.75 -28.18
N VAL A 20 -14.46 -14.37 -27.49
CA VAL A 20 -13.38 -13.54 -28.04
C VAL A 20 -12.24 -14.47 -28.46
N ARG A 21 -11.55 -14.13 -29.54
CA ARG A 21 -10.39 -14.90 -30.00
C ARG A 21 -9.28 -14.85 -28.95
N THR A 22 -8.59 -15.96 -28.75
CA THR A 22 -7.54 -16.10 -27.73
C THR A 22 -6.39 -15.09 -27.88
N ASP A 23 -6.08 -14.63 -29.09
CA ASP A 23 -5.04 -13.60 -29.31
C ASP A 23 -5.44 -12.19 -28.84
N LEU A 24 -6.71 -12.00 -28.48
CA LEU A 24 -7.28 -10.77 -27.93
C LEU A 24 -7.58 -10.89 -26.42
N THR A 25 -7.06 -11.93 -25.77
CA THR A 25 -7.30 -12.20 -24.35
C THR A 25 -6.00 -12.37 -23.57
N GLU A 26 -6.07 -12.16 -22.25
CA GLU A 26 -5.06 -12.53 -21.27
C GLU A 26 -5.64 -13.56 -20.26
N PRO A 27 -4.81 -14.35 -19.56
CA PRO A 27 -5.27 -15.20 -18.47
C PRO A 27 -5.99 -14.40 -17.37
N CYS A 28 -7.01 -15.01 -16.75
CA CYS A 28 -7.65 -14.46 -15.56
C CYS A 28 -7.54 -15.42 -14.38
N GLU A 29 -7.68 -14.85 -13.19
CA GLU A 29 -7.87 -15.55 -11.92
C GLU A 29 -9.14 -15.07 -11.21
N THR A 30 -9.59 -15.84 -10.23
CA THR A 30 -10.62 -15.43 -9.27
C THR A 30 -10.08 -14.31 -8.36
N SER A 31 -10.96 -13.37 -8.00
CA SER A 31 -10.65 -12.26 -7.10
C SER A 31 -11.63 -12.24 -5.93
N ASN A 32 -12.54 -11.27 -5.85
CA ASN A 32 -13.51 -11.16 -4.76
C ASN A 32 -14.64 -12.19 -4.90
N LEU A 33 -14.90 -12.94 -3.83
CA LEU A 33 -16.07 -13.80 -3.71
C LEU A 33 -17.32 -12.93 -3.57
N LEU A 34 -18.20 -12.96 -4.56
CA LEU A 34 -19.45 -12.21 -4.54
C LEU A 34 -20.50 -12.88 -3.67
N VAL A 35 -20.74 -14.18 -3.88
CA VAL A 35 -21.83 -14.92 -3.24
C VAL A 35 -21.46 -16.39 -3.06
N THR A 36 -21.79 -16.94 -1.89
CA THR A 36 -21.86 -18.39 -1.68
C THR A 36 -23.30 -18.83 -1.45
N MET A 37 -23.82 -19.70 -2.32
CA MET A 37 -25.15 -20.29 -2.21
C MET A 37 -25.06 -21.75 -1.77
N LYS A 38 -25.73 -22.08 -0.67
CA LYS A 38 -25.86 -23.46 -0.17
C LYS A 38 -27.26 -23.98 -0.46
N SER A 39 -27.35 -25.13 -1.12
CA SER A 39 -28.63 -25.83 -1.32
C SER A 39 -28.82 -26.92 -0.28
N LYS A 40 -30.06 -27.21 0.12
CA LYS A 40 -30.38 -28.39 0.94
C LYS A 40 -30.32 -29.69 0.13
N SER A 41 -30.39 -29.60 -1.21
CA SER A 41 -30.42 -30.75 -2.12
C SER A 41 -29.07 -31.06 -2.78
N SER A 42 -28.09 -30.17 -2.67
CA SER A 42 -26.70 -30.40 -3.13
C SER A 42 -25.77 -30.37 -1.94
N LYS A 43 -24.76 -31.25 -1.93
CA LYS A 43 -23.71 -31.20 -0.92
C LYS A 43 -22.72 -30.06 -1.17
N ASP A 44 -22.61 -29.63 -2.42
CA ASP A 44 -21.56 -28.72 -2.85
C ASP A 44 -22.15 -27.30 -2.97
N PRO A 45 -21.49 -26.30 -2.34
CA PRO A 45 -21.92 -24.91 -2.47
C PRO A 45 -21.61 -24.39 -3.88
N LEU A 46 -22.50 -23.54 -4.40
CA LEU A 46 -22.20 -22.73 -5.58
C LEU A 46 -21.56 -21.44 -5.11
N GLN A 47 -20.35 -21.15 -5.60
CA GLN A 47 -19.67 -19.89 -5.36
C GLN A 47 -19.64 -19.07 -6.65
N ILE A 48 -19.81 -17.76 -6.51
CA ILE A 48 -19.73 -16.78 -7.59
C ILE A 48 -18.58 -15.83 -7.27
N TRP A 49 -17.63 -15.72 -8.18
CA TRP A 49 -16.40 -14.96 -8.01
C TRP A 49 -16.23 -13.92 -9.11
N ASN A 50 -15.78 -12.72 -8.75
CA ASN A 50 -15.24 -11.77 -9.72
C ASN A 50 -13.97 -12.34 -10.36
N ILE A 51 -13.68 -11.91 -11.58
CA ILE A 51 -12.43 -12.24 -12.26
C ILE A 51 -11.59 -11.01 -12.56
N GLN A 52 -10.28 -11.19 -12.52
CA GLN A 52 -9.30 -10.17 -12.85
C GLN A 52 -8.14 -10.77 -13.66
N PRO A 53 -7.35 -9.96 -14.39
CA PRO A 53 -6.15 -10.44 -15.05
C PRO A 53 -5.13 -10.99 -14.04
N CYS A 54 -4.44 -12.08 -14.38
CA CYS A 54 -3.36 -12.62 -13.55
C CYS A 54 -2.19 -11.63 -13.43
N ASP A 55 -1.68 -11.17 -14.58
CA ASP A 55 -0.61 -10.17 -14.60
C ASP A 55 -1.20 -8.75 -14.52
N ARG A 56 -0.81 -8.01 -13.49
CA ARG A 56 -1.27 -6.63 -13.22
C ARG A 56 -0.09 -5.69 -12.99
N GLY A 57 -0.33 -4.40 -13.18
CA GLY A 57 0.69 -3.36 -13.08
C GLY A 57 0.74 -2.47 -14.31
N MET A 58 1.64 -1.49 -14.25
CA MET A 58 1.74 -0.38 -15.20
C MET A 58 2.00 -0.82 -16.64
N LEU A 59 2.68 -1.95 -16.84
CA LEU A 59 3.07 -2.46 -18.16
C LEU A 59 2.15 -3.57 -18.67
N CYS A 60 1.17 -3.99 -17.86
CA CYS A 60 0.28 -5.09 -18.17
C CYS A 60 -0.88 -4.64 -19.06
N LYS A 61 -1.37 -5.57 -19.90
CA LYS A 61 -2.38 -5.29 -20.94
C LYS A 61 -3.75 -5.88 -20.63
N GLY A 62 -3.87 -6.68 -19.58
CA GLY A 62 -5.11 -7.32 -19.19
C GLY A 62 -6.14 -6.29 -18.73
N VAL A 63 -7.36 -6.37 -19.26
CA VAL A 63 -8.49 -5.51 -18.96
C VAL A 63 -9.57 -6.38 -18.32
N SER A 64 -9.93 -6.06 -17.07
CA SER A 64 -11.11 -6.66 -16.45
C SER A 64 -12.39 -6.11 -17.10
N VAL A 65 -13.34 -6.99 -17.37
CA VAL A 65 -14.63 -6.64 -18.00
C VAL A 65 -15.78 -6.57 -16.98
N GLY A 66 -15.49 -6.67 -15.68
CA GLY A 66 -16.51 -6.64 -14.64
C GLY A 66 -17.48 -7.82 -14.70
N THR A 67 -17.00 -8.99 -15.12
CA THR A 67 -17.80 -10.23 -15.16
C THR A 67 -17.41 -11.17 -14.03
N PHE A 68 -18.18 -12.25 -13.86
CA PHE A 68 -17.95 -13.25 -12.83
C PHE A 68 -17.90 -14.66 -13.41
N VAL A 69 -17.44 -15.59 -12.59
CA VAL A 69 -17.44 -17.04 -12.84
C VAL A 69 -18.15 -17.75 -11.71
N CYS A 70 -18.68 -18.93 -12.02
CA CYS A 70 -19.47 -19.74 -11.09
C CYS A 70 -18.90 -21.14 -11.02
N GLY A 71 -18.77 -21.71 -9.82
CA GLY A 71 -18.30 -23.08 -9.66
C GLY A 71 -18.40 -23.57 -8.22
N ALA A 72 -17.97 -24.81 -8.02
CA ALA A 72 -17.78 -25.38 -6.70
C ALA A 72 -16.28 -25.55 -6.49
N TYR A 73 -15.77 -25.17 -5.31
CA TYR A 73 -14.37 -25.31 -4.92
C TYR A 73 -13.40 -24.40 -5.68
N PHE A 74 -13.72 -23.11 -5.76
CA PHE A 74 -12.71 -22.12 -6.15
C PHE A 74 -12.03 -21.56 -4.90
N ASP A 75 -10.71 -21.41 -4.99
CA ASP A 75 -9.92 -20.61 -4.06
C ASP A 75 -9.73 -19.18 -4.61
N SER A 76 -9.23 -18.27 -3.77
CA SER A 76 -8.83 -16.92 -4.20
C SER A 76 -7.58 -17.00 -5.07
N GLU A 77 -7.48 -16.15 -6.09
CA GLU A 77 -6.34 -16.10 -7.03
C GLU A 77 -6.13 -17.42 -7.80
N GLU A 78 -7.19 -18.18 -7.99
CA GLU A 78 -7.16 -19.40 -8.78
C GLU A 78 -7.33 -19.07 -10.26
N VAL A 79 -6.37 -19.50 -11.09
CA VAL A 79 -6.42 -19.32 -12.55
C VAL A 79 -7.64 -20.04 -13.11
N VAL A 80 -8.48 -19.31 -13.83
CA VAL A 80 -9.72 -19.85 -14.38
C VAL A 80 -9.48 -20.38 -15.80
N GLU A 81 -9.58 -21.69 -15.98
CA GLU A 81 -9.43 -22.29 -17.31
C GLU A 81 -10.56 -21.87 -18.27
N ASN A 82 -10.22 -21.68 -19.55
CA ASN A 82 -11.15 -21.32 -20.64
C ASN A 82 -11.87 -19.96 -20.49
N ILE A 83 -11.50 -19.16 -19.49
CA ILE A 83 -12.01 -17.81 -19.27
C ILE A 83 -10.85 -16.82 -19.29
N GLY A 84 -10.89 -15.90 -20.27
CA GLY A 84 -9.83 -14.92 -20.47
C GLY A 84 -10.31 -13.48 -20.29
N CYS A 85 -9.43 -12.62 -19.80
CA CYS A 85 -9.65 -11.19 -19.62
C CYS A 85 -9.38 -10.53 -20.98
N LEU A 86 -9.93 -9.35 -21.26
CA LEU A 86 -9.64 -8.72 -22.54
C LEU A 86 -8.18 -8.24 -22.55
N LYS A 87 -7.56 -8.21 -23.73
CA LYS A 87 -6.21 -7.67 -23.92
C LYS A 87 -6.27 -6.33 -24.62
N ASN A 88 -5.76 -5.28 -23.98
CA ASN A 88 -5.59 -4.01 -24.67
C ASN A 88 -4.40 -4.09 -25.64
N LEU A 89 -4.68 -3.99 -26.94
CA LEU A 89 -3.66 -3.96 -27.99
C LEU A 89 -3.19 -2.53 -28.31
N ASP A 90 -3.89 -1.52 -27.83
CA ASP A 90 -3.56 -0.12 -28.06
C ASP A 90 -2.50 0.35 -27.06
N SER A 91 -1.29 0.61 -27.56
CA SER A 91 -0.17 1.11 -26.77
C SER A 91 -0.19 2.63 -26.56
N THR A 92 -1.13 3.35 -27.17
CA THR A 92 -1.18 4.82 -27.09
C THR A 92 -1.78 5.33 -25.78
N LEU A 93 -2.50 4.47 -25.05
CA LEU A 93 -3.14 4.78 -23.77
C LEU A 93 -4.04 6.04 -23.84
N HIS A 94 -4.74 6.25 -24.96
CA HIS A 94 -5.57 7.44 -25.19
C HIS A 94 -6.65 7.73 -24.14
N ALA A 95 -7.06 6.73 -23.36
CA ALA A 95 -8.03 6.89 -22.27
C ALA A 95 -7.40 7.50 -21.00
N MET A 96 -6.08 7.43 -20.83
CA MET A 96 -5.41 7.96 -19.65
C MET A 96 -5.57 9.49 -19.53
N PRO A 97 -5.71 10.04 -18.31
CA PRO A 97 -5.89 11.47 -18.09
C PRO A 97 -4.63 12.25 -18.48
N ASN A 98 -4.77 13.41 -19.11
CA ASN A 98 -3.66 14.35 -19.23
C ASN A 98 -3.37 15.06 -17.90
N LEU A 99 -2.28 15.83 -17.83
CA LEU A 99 -1.85 16.51 -16.59
C LEU A 99 -2.94 17.39 -15.95
N ASN A 100 -3.73 18.11 -16.74
CA ASN A 100 -4.82 18.95 -16.20
C ASN A 100 -5.95 18.09 -15.62
N GLN A 101 -6.26 16.96 -16.26
CA GLN A 101 -7.25 16.00 -15.75
C GLN A 101 -6.76 15.33 -14.46
N ILE A 102 -5.47 15.01 -14.36
CA ILE A 102 -4.87 14.48 -13.12
C ILE A 102 -5.06 15.48 -11.97
N HIS A 103 -4.72 16.76 -12.18
CA HIS A 103 -4.93 17.78 -11.16
C HIS A 103 -6.40 17.90 -10.74
N ALA A 104 -7.33 17.86 -11.71
CA ALA A 104 -8.77 17.90 -11.42
C ALA A 104 -9.25 16.66 -10.65
N LEU A 105 -8.74 15.47 -10.97
CA LEU A 105 -9.05 14.23 -10.26
C LEU A 105 -8.54 14.28 -8.82
N ILE A 106 -7.31 14.77 -8.59
CA ILE A 106 -6.74 14.93 -7.25
C ILE A 106 -7.50 16.00 -6.46
N GLU A 107 -7.89 17.10 -7.08
CA GLU A 107 -8.72 18.14 -6.43
C GLU A 107 -10.08 17.58 -5.98
N HIS A 108 -10.67 16.72 -6.83
CA HIS A 108 -12.02 16.19 -6.63
C HIS A 108 -12.08 15.00 -5.65
N TYR A 109 -11.14 14.05 -5.77
CA TYR A 109 -11.13 12.80 -5.01
C TYR A 109 -10.02 12.71 -3.97
N GLY A 110 -9.08 13.66 -3.92
CA GLY A 110 -7.96 13.64 -2.98
C GLY A 110 -8.43 13.38 -1.54
N PRO A 111 -8.06 12.24 -0.93
CA PRO A 111 -8.50 11.88 0.41
C PRO A 111 -8.02 12.85 1.49
N THR A 112 -8.78 12.91 2.57
CA THR A 112 -8.34 13.54 3.81
C THR A 112 -7.74 12.47 4.72
N VAL A 113 -6.48 12.66 5.10
CA VAL A 113 -5.75 11.74 5.98
C VAL A 113 -5.84 12.23 7.43
N TYR A 114 -6.44 11.44 8.30
CA TYR A 114 -6.43 11.66 9.75
C TYR A 114 -5.28 10.88 10.39
N PHE A 115 -4.45 11.56 11.16
CA PHE A 115 -3.46 10.92 12.03
C PHE A 115 -4.07 10.67 13.40
N HIS A 116 -3.66 9.60 14.08
CA HIS A 116 -4.18 9.26 15.40
C HIS A 116 -4.03 10.44 16.40
N PRO A 117 -5.00 10.72 17.30
CA PRO A 117 -4.93 11.84 18.25
C PRO A 117 -3.73 11.79 19.21
N ASP A 118 -3.22 10.59 19.48
CA ASP A 118 -2.01 10.37 20.29
C ASP A 118 -0.74 10.17 19.45
N GLU A 119 -0.77 10.51 18.16
CA GLU A 119 0.42 10.42 17.30
C GLU A 119 1.50 11.41 17.78
N THR A 120 2.73 10.92 17.87
CA THR A 120 3.91 11.71 18.27
C THR A 120 4.81 12.01 17.07
N TYR A 121 4.83 11.13 16.08
CA TYR A 121 5.67 11.19 14.90
C TYR A 121 4.79 11.56 13.70
N MET A 122 4.65 12.86 13.47
CA MET A 122 3.82 13.41 12.41
C MET A 122 4.52 13.30 11.04
N PRO A 123 3.77 13.32 9.93
CA PRO A 123 4.36 13.40 8.60
C PRO A 123 5.13 14.71 8.39
N SER A 124 5.91 14.76 7.31
CA SER A 124 6.54 16.00 6.83
C SER A 124 6.79 15.93 5.32
N SER A 125 7.25 17.03 4.71
CA SER A 125 7.88 16.92 3.38
C SER A 125 9.31 16.39 3.48
N VAL A 126 9.76 15.65 2.48
CA VAL A 126 11.16 15.23 2.30
C VAL A 126 12.11 16.43 2.35
N GLN A 127 11.70 17.55 1.74
CA GLN A 127 12.47 18.79 1.73
C GLN A 127 12.63 19.40 3.12
N TRP A 128 11.58 19.34 3.96
CA TRP A 128 11.69 19.74 5.36
C TRP A 128 12.65 18.84 6.11
N PHE A 129 12.56 17.53 5.92
CA PHE A 129 13.43 16.55 6.58
C PHE A 129 14.91 16.79 6.26
N PHE A 130 15.25 16.97 4.98
CA PHE A 130 16.61 17.28 4.56
C PHE A 130 17.10 18.62 5.12
N LYS A 131 16.29 19.67 5.03
CA LYS A 131 16.64 21.01 5.53
C LYS A 131 16.87 21.03 7.04
N ASN A 132 16.18 20.18 7.81
CA ASN A 132 16.21 20.19 9.27
C ASN A 132 17.22 19.19 9.88
N GLY A 133 18.10 18.60 9.07
CA GLY A 133 19.32 17.95 9.58
C GLY A 133 19.42 16.45 9.34
N ALA A 134 18.61 15.88 8.44
CA ALA A 134 18.86 14.53 7.94
C ALA A 134 20.25 14.45 7.27
N LEU A 135 20.95 13.33 7.47
CA LEU A 135 22.31 13.12 7.02
C LEU A 135 22.42 11.89 6.13
N LEU A 136 23.24 11.98 5.09
CA LEU A 136 23.64 10.85 4.26
C LEU A 136 24.89 10.22 4.87
N TYR A 137 24.82 8.94 5.21
CA TYR A 137 25.96 8.14 5.65
C TYR A 137 26.45 7.24 4.52
N SER A 138 27.70 6.79 4.64
CA SER A 138 28.30 5.82 3.74
C SER A 138 29.06 4.78 4.55
N ALA A 139 29.09 3.53 4.09
CA ALA A 139 29.74 2.43 4.80
C ALA A 139 31.25 2.68 5.06
N ASN A 140 31.90 3.44 4.18
CA ASN A 140 33.32 3.80 4.29
C ASN A 140 33.56 5.13 5.03
N GLY A 141 32.49 5.87 5.35
CA GLY A 141 32.53 7.17 5.98
C GLY A 141 32.40 7.08 7.51
N LYS A 142 33.10 7.97 8.22
CA LYS A 142 32.99 8.04 9.70
C LYS A 142 31.94 9.05 10.18
N LYS A 143 31.39 9.87 9.28
CA LYS A 143 30.45 10.96 9.59
C LYS A 143 29.45 11.10 8.45
N GLY A 144 28.21 11.42 8.80
CA GLY A 144 27.18 11.78 7.82
C GLY A 144 27.43 13.15 7.21
N SER A 145 27.07 13.32 5.94
CA SER A 145 27.07 14.59 5.23
C SER A 145 25.66 15.16 5.16
N ALA A 146 25.54 16.50 5.13
CA ALA A 146 24.24 17.15 4.95
C ALA A 146 23.65 16.79 3.58
N ILE A 147 22.35 16.55 3.54
CA ILE A 147 21.61 16.31 2.29
C ILE A 147 21.16 17.66 1.72
N ASP A 148 21.37 17.85 0.42
CA ASP A 148 20.91 19.04 -0.27
C ASP A 148 19.37 19.12 -0.25
N TYR A 149 18.81 20.33 -0.29
CA TYR A 149 17.35 20.54 -0.23
C TYR A 149 16.54 19.70 -1.23
N GLN A 150 17.08 19.43 -2.43
CA GLN A 150 16.42 18.59 -3.45
C GLN A 150 16.88 17.12 -3.42
N GLY A 151 17.84 16.77 -2.56
CA GLY A 151 18.52 15.48 -2.59
C GLY A 151 19.52 15.33 -3.74
N SER A 152 20.04 16.42 -4.30
CA SER A 152 20.94 16.40 -5.48
C SER A 152 22.28 15.71 -5.23
N ASN A 153 22.69 15.59 -3.98
CA ASN A 153 23.91 14.90 -3.57
C ASN A 153 23.67 13.44 -3.13
N LEU A 154 22.44 12.94 -3.24
CA LEU A 154 22.14 11.53 -3.01
C LEU A 154 22.61 10.69 -4.21
N PRO A 155 23.18 9.48 -3.98
CA PRO A 155 23.45 8.53 -5.05
C PRO A 155 22.18 8.18 -5.83
N SER A 156 22.20 8.41 -7.15
CA SER A 156 21.06 8.20 -8.05
C SER A 156 21.09 6.81 -8.71
N GLY A 157 19.95 6.13 -8.77
CA GLY A 157 19.76 4.81 -9.39
C GLY A 157 20.54 3.69 -8.69
N GLY A 158 20.68 2.53 -9.34
CA GLY A 158 21.34 1.35 -8.76
C GLY A 158 20.39 0.50 -7.93
N THR A 159 20.93 -0.29 -7.01
CA THR A 159 20.18 -1.16 -6.10
C THR A 159 20.49 -0.81 -4.66
N ASN A 160 19.69 -1.35 -3.74
CA ASN A 160 20.06 -1.33 -2.34
C ASN A 160 21.27 -2.24 -2.07
N ASP A 161 22.47 -1.64 -2.02
CA ASP A 161 23.76 -2.31 -1.89
C ASP A 161 24.42 -2.12 -0.51
N GLY A 162 23.71 -1.47 0.43
CA GLY A 162 24.20 -1.12 1.76
C GLY A 162 25.38 -0.13 1.78
N ALA A 163 25.71 0.50 0.64
CA ALA A 163 26.84 1.42 0.56
C ALA A 163 26.52 2.78 1.21
N PHE A 164 25.25 3.17 1.23
CA PHE A 164 24.73 4.44 1.74
C PHE A 164 23.39 4.25 2.45
N TRP A 165 23.14 5.05 3.48
CA TRP A 165 21.83 5.15 4.13
C TRP A 165 21.59 6.57 4.62
N ILE A 166 20.33 6.97 4.78
CA ILE A 166 19.97 8.24 5.43
C ILE A 166 19.77 7.97 6.93
N ASP A 167 20.19 8.88 7.79
CA ASP A 167 19.96 8.77 9.23
C ASP A 167 19.76 10.16 9.86
N LEU A 168 19.28 10.15 11.10
CA LEU A 168 19.02 11.32 11.93
C LEU A 168 20.34 11.99 12.37
N PRO A 169 20.31 13.28 12.76
CA PRO A 169 21.47 13.97 13.29
C PRO A 169 21.93 13.35 14.63
N SER A 170 23.24 13.44 14.92
CA SER A 170 23.81 12.83 16.14
C SER A 170 23.47 13.58 17.43
N ASP A 171 23.05 14.85 17.34
CA ASP A 171 22.60 15.63 18.49
C ASP A 171 21.19 15.18 18.92
N ASN A 172 20.99 14.91 20.22
CA ASN A 172 19.74 14.34 20.71
C ASN A 172 18.54 15.28 20.55
N ASP A 173 18.72 16.59 20.74
CA ASP A 173 17.61 17.55 20.63
C ASP A 173 17.22 17.71 19.16
N ALA A 174 18.20 17.81 18.26
CA ALA A 174 17.97 17.82 16.82
C ALA A 174 17.32 16.52 16.33
N LYS A 175 17.78 15.37 16.85
CA LYS A 175 17.21 14.05 16.54
C LYS A 175 15.75 13.97 16.95
N ASN A 176 15.44 14.33 18.20
CA ASN A 176 14.08 14.29 18.73
C ASN A 176 13.15 15.29 18.04
N TYR A 177 13.67 16.46 17.64
CA TYR A 177 12.93 17.42 16.83
C TYR A 177 12.61 16.83 15.45
N LEU A 178 13.60 16.26 14.77
CA LEU A 178 13.43 15.71 13.43
C LEU A 178 12.46 14.52 13.40
N LYS A 179 12.51 13.65 14.42
CA LYS A 179 11.57 12.52 14.56
C LYS A 179 10.11 12.95 14.61
N LYS A 180 9.80 14.10 15.23
CA LYS A 180 8.41 14.56 15.41
C LYS A 180 7.73 14.95 14.10
N GLY A 181 8.51 15.22 13.05
CA GLY A 181 7.99 15.75 11.80
C GLY A 181 7.39 17.15 11.92
N ASP A 182 6.70 17.55 10.85
CA ASP A 182 6.09 18.86 10.71
C ASP A 182 4.92 18.74 9.75
N ILE A 183 3.74 18.47 10.32
CA ILE A 183 2.50 18.25 9.56
C ILE A 183 2.17 19.45 8.66
N GLU A 184 2.54 20.66 9.08
CA GLU A 184 2.35 21.86 8.26
C GLU A 184 3.25 21.86 7.02
N SER A 185 4.36 21.13 7.01
CA SER A 185 5.21 20.97 5.83
C SER A 185 4.75 19.85 4.90
N SER A 186 3.87 18.97 5.35
CA SER A 186 3.51 17.74 4.65
C SER A 186 3.06 17.97 3.21
N GLU A 187 3.49 17.06 2.36
CA GLU A 187 3.20 17.04 0.93
C GLU A 187 3.09 15.58 0.51
N LEU A 188 2.09 15.28 -0.32
CA LEU A 188 1.89 13.94 -0.85
C LEU A 188 2.59 13.79 -2.19
N TYR A 189 3.35 12.71 -2.34
CA TYR A 189 4.12 12.44 -3.55
C TYR A 189 3.33 11.50 -4.44
N VAL A 190 2.88 11.98 -5.60
CA VAL A 190 1.89 11.29 -6.42
C VAL A 190 2.55 10.59 -7.60
N HIS A 191 2.31 9.29 -7.70
CA HIS A 191 2.60 8.49 -8.89
C HIS A 191 1.29 8.15 -9.60
N VAL A 192 1.20 8.51 -10.88
CA VAL A 192 0.04 8.23 -11.72
C VAL A 192 0.39 7.17 -12.75
N LYS A 193 -0.17 5.98 -12.62
CA LYS A 193 0.14 4.83 -13.48
C LYS A 193 -1.12 4.23 -14.12
N PRO A 194 -1.06 3.76 -15.38
CA PRO A 194 -2.13 2.95 -15.96
C PRO A 194 -2.38 1.69 -15.16
N ALA A 195 -3.65 1.31 -15.04
CA ALA A 195 -4.10 0.09 -14.40
C ALA A 195 -5.08 -0.65 -15.32
N LEU A 196 -5.18 -1.98 -15.15
CA LEU A 196 -6.09 -2.85 -15.89
C LEU A 196 -6.06 -2.58 -17.41
N GLY A 197 -4.85 -2.60 -17.98
CA GLY A 197 -4.63 -2.38 -19.41
C GLY A 197 -4.91 -0.95 -19.87
N GLY A 198 -4.87 0.04 -18.96
CA GLY A 198 -5.12 1.45 -19.27
C GLY A 198 -6.61 1.82 -19.33
N SER A 199 -7.51 0.92 -18.92
CA SER A 199 -8.93 1.25 -18.71
C SER A 199 -9.18 1.97 -17.39
N PHE A 200 -8.23 1.89 -16.46
CA PHE A 200 -8.21 2.63 -15.21
C PHE A 200 -6.88 3.37 -15.04
N THR A 201 -6.90 4.38 -14.18
CA THR A 201 -5.72 5.08 -13.68
C THR A 201 -5.60 4.87 -12.19
N ASP A 202 -4.45 4.39 -11.74
CA ASP A 202 -4.09 4.38 -10.34
C ASP A 202 -3.34 5.68 -10.00
N ILE A 203 -3.83 6.40 -9.02
CA ILE A 203 -3.19 7.59 -8.43
C ILE A 203 -2.71 7.18 -7.04
N ALA A 204 -1.45 6.72 -6.96
CA ALA A 204 -0.80 6.35 -5.71
C ALA A 204 -0.28 7.62 -5.04
N MET A 205 -0.68 7.85 -3.79
CA MET A 205 -0.32 9.03 -3.00
C MET A 205 0.53 8.60 -1.81
N TRP A 206 1.82 8.93 -1.87
CA TRP A 206 2.80 8.57 -0.86
C TRP A 206 2.91 9.65 0.22
N VAL A 207 2.91 9.22 1.48
CA VAL A 207 3.09 10.02 2.68
C VAL A 207 4.47 9.70 3.26
N PHE A 208 5.24 10.74 3.56
CA PHE A 208 6.53 10.61 4.21
C PHE A 208 6.45 10.97 5.69
N CYS A 209 6.85 10.05 6.55
CA CYS A 209 7.05 10.30 7.98
C CYS A 209 8.56 10.26 8.27
N PRO A 210 9.14 11.24 8.98
CA PRO A 210 10.56 11.18 9.35
C PRO A 210 10.95 10.02 10.26
N PHE A 211 9.98 9.39 10.91
CA PHE A 211 10.21 8.34 11.90
C PHE A 211 8.96 7.49 12.08
N ASN A 212 9.14 6.17 12.09
CA ASN A 212 8.14 5.19 12.54
C ASN A 212 8.39 4.90 14.03
N GLY A 213 7.35 4.99 14.85
CA GLY A 213 7.43 4.82 16.29
C GLY A 213 7.50 3.37 16.75
N PRO A 214 7.69 3.11 18.06
CA PRO A 214 7.73 1.75 18.56
C PRO A 214 6.36 1.05 18.42
N ALA A 215 6.41 -0.23 18.07
CA ALA A 215 5.24 -1.06 17.88
C ALA A 215 4.51 -1.35 19.21
N THR A 216 3.20 -1.57 19.12
CA THR A 216 2.42 -2.16 20.22
C THR A 216 2.08 -3.60 19.85
N LEU A 217 2.52 -4.57 20.65
CA LEU A 217 2.11 -5.96 20.44
C LEU A 217 0.81 -6.25 21.17
N LYS A 218 -0.08 -6.97 20.50
CA LYS A 218 -1.23 -7.61 21.14
C LYS A 218 -0.95 -9.09 21.29
N VAL A 219 -1.18 -9.60 22.50
CA VAL A 219 -1.07 -11.03 22.82
C VAL A 219 -2.33 -11.44 23.58
N ALA A 220 -3.26 -12.06 22.86
CA ALA A 220 -4.61 -12.38 23.31
C ALA A 220 -5.36 -11.14 23.84
N LEU A 221 -5.48 -11.01 25.16
CA LEU A 221 -6.17 -9.90 25.84
C LEU A 221 -5.21 -8.82 26.37
N MET A 222 -3.89 -9.01 26.22
CA MET A 222 -2.87 -8.10 26.72
C MET A 222 -2.32 -7.24 25.58
N ASN A 223 -2.03 -5.97 25.88
CA ASN A 223 -1.30 -5.06 24.99
C ASN A 223 0.04 -4.73 25.65
N ILE A 224 1.12 -4.80 24.87
CA ILE A 224 2.49 -4.59 25.30
C ILE A 224 3.07 -3.50 24.42
N GLU A 225 3.21 -2.29 24.96
CA GLU A 225 3.89 -1.19 24.29
C GLU A 225 5.39 -1.46 24.30
N MET A 226 6.00 -1.51 23.11
CA MET A 226 7.44 -1.68 23.00
C MET A 226 8.15 -0.36 23.26
N SER A 227 9.39 -0.47 23.74
CA SER A 227 10.21 0.73 23.99
C SER A 227 10.97 1.21 22.76
N LYS A 228 11.42 0.27 21.91
CA LYS A 228 12.16 0.55 20.67
C LYS A 228 11.77 -0.37 19.52
N ILE A 229 11.29 -1.58 19.83
CA ILE A 229 11.05 -2.55 18.78
C ILE A 229 9.97 -2.05 17.81
N GLY A 230 10.22 -2.19 16.51
CA GLY A 230 9.40 -1.66 15.43
C GLY A 230 9.70 -0.20 15.07
N GLU A 231 10.46 0.55 15.88
CA GLU A 231 10.82 1.92 15.53
C GLU A 231 11.90 1.91 14.43
N HIS A 232 11.80 2.83 13.47
CA HIS A 232 12.86 3.02 12.47
C HIS A 232 12.87 4.44 11.92
N VAL A 233 14.03 4.83 11.39
CA VAL A 233 14.19 6.14 10.75
C VAL A 233 13.48 6.12 9.40
N SER A 234 12.70 7.18 9.18
CA SER A 234 11.83 7.37 8.02
C SER A 234 10.75 6.31 7.87
N ASP A 235 9.64 6.71 7.27
CA ASP A 235 8.61 5.81 6.82
C ASP A 235 7.95 6.31 5.53
N TRP A 236 7.54 5.35 4.70
CA TRP A 236 6.87 5.59 3.43
C TRP A 236 5.60 4.74 3.38
N GLU A 237 4.48 5.41 3.57
CA GLU A 237 3.14 4.83 3.49
C GLU A 237 2.41 5.38 2.28
N HIS A 238 1.45 4.63 1.74
CA HIS A 238 0.64 5.13 0.63
C HIS A 238 -0.79 4.59 0.64
N PHE A 239 -1.61 5.27 -0.14
CA PHE A 239 -2.92 4.79 -0.55
C PHE A 239 -3.10 5.10 -2.04
N THR A 240 -3.88 4.28 -2.73
CA THR A 240 -4.02 4.37 -4.19
C THR A 240 -5.48 4.52 -4.59
N LEU A 241 -5.80 5.58 -5.33
CA LEU A 241 -7.12 5.78 -5.89
C LEU A 241 -7.18 5.14 -7.28
N ARG A 242 -8.16 4.29 -7.53
CA ARG A 242 -8.40 3.69 -8.86
C ARG A 242 -9.55 4.40 -9.55
N ILE A 243 -9.25 5.10 -10.65
CA ILE A 243 -10.20 5.92 -11.41
C ILE A 243 -10.54 5.25 -12.73
N ASN A 244 -11.82 5.18 -13.08
CA ASN A 244 -12.25 4.71 -14.39
C ASN A 244 -11.94 5.77 -15.47
N ASN A 245 -11.15 5.41 -16.48
CA ASN A 245 -10.70 6.38 -17.49
C ASN A 245 -11.80 6.85 -18.45
N PHE A 246 -12.94 6.14 -18.52
CA PHE A 246 -14.04 6.48 -19.40
C PHE A 246 -15.09 7.37 -18.72
N THR A 247 -15.35 7.14 -17.44
CA THR A 247 -16.36 7.90 -16.68
C THR A 247 -15.75 8.98 -15.79
N GLY A 248 -14.47 8.85 -15.45
CA GLY A 248 -13.78 9.69 -14.46
C GLY A 248 -14.18 9.37 -13.02
N GLU A 249 -14.95 8.32 -12.78
CA GLU A 249 -15.43 7.96 -11.45
C GLU A 249 -14.36 7.22 -10.63
N LEU A 250 -14.32 7.50 -9.33
CA LEU A 250 -13.58 6.71 -8.36
C LEU A 250 -14.22 5.34 -8.23
N TRP A 251 -13.44 4.29 -8.47
CA TRP A 251 -13.88 2.91 -8.43
C TRP A 251 -13.58 2.25 -7.09
N SER A 252 -12.36 2.40 -6.62
CA SER A 252 -11.88 1.81 -5.37
C SER A 252 -10.69 2.60 -4.81
N VAL A 253 -10.40 2.41 -3.52
CA VAL A 253 -9.20 2.94 -2.86
C VAL A 253 -8.46 1.80 -2.19
N PHE A 254 -7.16 1.71 -2.43
CA PHE A 254 -6.24 0.81 -1.73
C PHE A 254 -5.68 1.50 -0.50
N PHE A 255 -5.67 0.79 0.62
CA PHE A 255 -5.11 1.23 1.89
C PHE A 255 -3.92 0.35 2.25
N SER A 256 -2.69 0.88 2.16
CA SER A 256 -1.48 0.12 2.50
C SER A 256 -1.40 -0.15 3.99
N GLN A 257 -1.07 -1.40 4.34
CA GLN A 257 -0.95 -1.90 5.70
C GLN A 257 0.36 -2.67 5.80
N HIS A 258 1.48 -1.94 5.85
CA HIS A 258 2.84 -2.48 5.86
C HIS A 258 3.17 -3.24 4.57
N SER A 259 3.32 -4.58 4.62
CA SER A 259 3.72 -5.40 3.48
C SER A 259 2.57 -5.76 2.51
N GLY A 260 1.35 -5.33 2.80
CA GLY A 260 0.15 -5.60 2.00
C GLY A 260 -0.87 -4.48 2.14
N GLY A 261 -2.15 -4.80 2.04
CA GLY A 261 -3.22 -3.81 2.23
C GLY A 261 -4.58 -4.32 1.78
N GLU A 262 -5.50 -3.39 1.55
CA GLU A 262 -6.87 -3.75 1.18
C GLU A 262 -7.43 -2.76 0.17
N TRP A 263 -8.04 -3.28 -0.90
CA TRP A 263 -8.89 -2.51 -1.80
C TRP A 263 -10.32 -2.47 -1.25
N LEU A 264 -10.87 -1.27 -1.09
CA LEU A 264 -12.31 -1.08 -0.84
C LEU A 264 -12.97 -0.41 -2.03
N ASP A 265 -14.15 -0.91 -2.41
CA ASP A 265 -15.00 -0.27 -3.42
C ASP A 265 -15.46 1.10 -2.93
N ALA A 266 -15.64 2.05 -3.87
CA ALA A 266 -16.04 3.41 -3.54
C ALA A 266 -17.34 3.52 -2.74
N SER A 267 -18.23 2.52 -2.83
CA SER A 267 -19.48 2.43 -2.06
C SER A 267 -19.28 2.15 -0.57
N ASP A 268 -18.14 1.58 -0.19
CA ASP A 268 -17.83 1.18 1.19
C ASP A 268 -16.94 2.20 1.91
N LEU A 269 -16.53 3.28 1.21
CA LEU A 269 -15.68 4.33 1.77
C LEU A 269 -16.45 5.33 2.64
N GLU A 270 -15.74 5.92 3.61
CA GLU A 270 -16.22 7.10 4.33
C GLU A 270 -15.81 8.39 3.63
N PHE A 271 -16.66 9.41 3.70
CA PHE A 271 -16.44 10.72 3.10
C PHE A 271 -16.70 11.83 4.12
N ILE A 272 -15.86 12.88 4.16
CA ILE A 272 -16.13 14.06 5.01
C ILE A 272 -17.16 14.95 4.33
N LYS A 273 -16.88 15.33 3.08
CA LYS A 273 -17.65 16.27 2.27
C LYS A 273 -17.45 15.93 0.80
N ASP A 274 -18.55 15.93 0.05
CA ASP A 274 -18.58 15.64 -1.38
C ASP A 274 -17.92 14.27 -1.68
N ASN A 275 -16.96 14.24 -2.60
CA ASN A 275 -16.37 13.01 -3.13
C ASN A 275 -14.96 12.74 -2.59
N LYS A 276 -14.56 13.36 -1.47
CA LYS A 276 -13.24 13.14 -0.85
C LYS A 276 -13.29 12.02 0.19
N PRO A 277 -12.68 10.85 -0.08
CA PRO A 277 -12.63 9.76 0.87
C PRO A 277 -11.83 10.12 2.12
N ILE A 278 -11.95 9.30 3.15
CA ILE A 278 -11.17 9.40 4.37
C ILE A 278 -10.12 8.28 4.40
N VAL A 279 -8.93 8.63 4.86
CA VAL A 279 -7.88 7.69 5.25
C VAL A 279 -7.56 7.93 6.72
N TYR A 280 -7.49 6.86 7.51
CA TYR A 280 -7.04 6.91 8.90
C TYR A 280 -5.66 6.26 8.99
N SER A 281 -4.65 7.04 9.35
CA SER A 281 -3.29 6.56 9.57
C SER A 281 -3.15 6.06 11.02
N SER A 282 -2.62 4.85 11.19
CA SER A 282 -2.43 4.25 12.51
C SER A 282 -1.35 4.96 13.31
N LYS A 283 -1.50 4.91 14.64
CA LYS A 283 -0.50 5.44 15.57
C LYS A 283 0.84 4.73 15.39
N HIS A 284 1.92 5.51 15.35
CA HIS A 284 3.34 5.15 15.22
C HIS A 284 3.74 4.49 13.90
N GLY A 285 2.99 3.46 13.47
CA GLY A 285 3.31 2.66 12.29
C GLY A 285 2.69 3.18 10.99
N HIS A 286 1.89 4.24 11.06
CA HIS A 286 1.32 5.01 9.96
C HIS A 286 0.49 4.29 8.88
N ALA A 287 0.35 2.97 8.96
CA ALA A 287 -0.49 2.15 8.10
C ALA A 287 -1.89 2.78 7.88
N SER A 288 -2.38 2.68 6.66
CA SER A 288 -3.61 3.31 6.21
C SER A 288 -4.81 2.39 6.41
N TYR A 289 -5.90 2.95 6.92
CA TYR A 289 -7.16 2.23 7.15
C TYR A 289 -8.38 3.04 6.67
N PRO A 290 -9.44 2.37 6.18
CA PRO A 290 -10.66 3.03 5.71
C PRO A 290 -11.58 3.52 6.84
N HIS A 291 -11.43 2.95 8.04
CA HIS A 291 -12.29 3.24 9.20
C HIS A 291 -11.44 3.45 10.46
N PRO A 292 -11.96 4.17 11.47
CA PRO A 292 -11.33 4.19 12.78
C PRO A 292 -11.53 2.84 13.47
N GLY A 293 -10.50 2.37 14.17
CA GLY A 293 -10.55 1.08 14.84
C GLY A 293 -9.19 0.60 15.35
N THR A 294 -9.21 -0.60 15.92
CA THR A 294 -8.01 -1.34 16.30
C THR A 294 -7.86 -2.52 15.35
N TYR A 295 -6.78 -2.49 14.59
CA TYR A 295 -6.39 -3.49 13.61
C TYR A 295 -5.25 -4.34 14.14
N LEU A 296 -5.17 -5.58 13.68
CA LEU A 296 -4.15 -6.54 14.11
C LEU A 296 -3.45 -7.14 12.90
N GLN A 297 -2.16 -6.85 12.77
CA GLN A 297 -1.29 -7.48 11.78
C GLN A 297 -0.64 -8.72 12.41
N GLY A 298 -1.10 -9.90 11.99
CA GLY A 298 -0.66 -11.19 12.55
C GLY A 298 -1.81 -12.19 12.64
N SER A 299 -1.70 -13.16 13.55
CA SER A 299 -2.71 -14.20 13.71
C SER A 299 -3.94 -13.67 14.47
N SER A 300 -4.94 -13.23 13.72
CA SER A 300 -6.26 -12.85 14.26
C SER A 300 -6.91 -13.97 15.07
N LYS A 301 -6.75 -15.23 14.64
CA LYS A 301 -7.25 -16.43 15.33
C LYS A 301 -6.64 -16.60 16.73
N LEU A 302 -5.35 -16.29 16.89
CA LEU A 302 -4.65 -16.40 18.17
C LEU A 302 -4.68 -15.07 18.95
N GLY A 303 -5.09 -13.98 18.31
CA GLY A 303 -5.03 -12.63 18.87
C GLY A 303 -3.60 -12.17 19.12
N ILE A 304 -2.64 -12.59 18.28
CA ILE A 304 -1.21 -12.28 18.42
C ILE A 304 -0.76 -11.52 17.17
N GLY A 305 -0.16 -10.35 17.34
CA GLY A 305 0.34 -9.53 16.24
C GLY A 305 0.67 -8.08 16.63
N VAL A 306 1.08 -7.26 15.65
CA VAL A 306 1.21 -5.80 15.82
C VAL A 306 -0.18 -5.20 15.84
N ARG A 307 -0.44 -4.40 16.87
CA ARG A 307 -1.66 -3.62 17.04
C ARG A 307 -1.51 -2.27 16.36
N ASN A 308 -2.39 -1.99 15.43
CA ASN A 308 -2.53 -0.69 14.77
C ASN A 308 -3.80 0.00 15.25
N ASP A 309 -3.68 1.16 15.89
CA ASP A 309 -4.83 1.95 16.32
C ASP A 309 -5.00 3.16 15.40
N ALA A 310 -6.14 3.23 14.71
CA ALA A 310 -6.50 4.30 13.80
C ALA A 310 -7.72 5.05 14.36
N ALA A 311 -7.65 6.38 14.42
CA ALA A 311 -8.74 7.17 14.97
C ALA A 311 -8.77 8.57 14.36
N ARG A 312 -9.96 9.19 14.38
CA ARG A 312 -10.15 10.56 13.92
C ARG A 312 -9.52 11.54 14.91
N SER A 313 -8.89 12.59 14.41
CA SER A 313 -8.33 13.68 15.21
C SER A 313 -8.43 15.04 14.50
N GLU A 314 -7.83 16.07 15.09
CA GLU A 314 -7.60 17.36 14.45
C GLU A 314 -6.32 17.40 13.58
N PHE A 315 -5.46 16.37 13.67
CA PHE A 315 -4.25 16.24 12.87
C PHE A 315 -4.60 15.69 11.50
N VAL A 316 -4.62 16.57 10.51
CA VAL A 316 -5.15 16.29 9.18
C VAL A 316 -4.17 16.74 8.09
N VAL A 317 -4.03 15.90 7.07
CA VAL A 317 -3.42 16.26 5.78
C VAL A 317 -4.47 16.12 4.68
N ASP A 318 -4.76 17.22 3.97
CA ASP A 318 -5.62 17.20 2.78
C ASP A 318 -4.75 17.01 1.53
N SER A 319 -4.78 15.77 1.00
CA SER A 319 -4.00 15.36 -0.17
C SER A 319 -4.31 16.14 -1.44
N SER A 320 -5.47 16.78 -1.52
CA SER A 320 -5.89 17.57 -2.68
C SER A 320 -5.26 18.97 -2.73
N THR A 321 -4.65 19.42 -1.64
CA THR A 321 -4.15 20.80 -1.50
C THR A 321 -2.64 20.91 -1.62
N ARG A 322 -1.90 19.93 -1.10
CA ARG A 322 -0.44 19.91 -1.06
C ARG A 322 0.10 18.58 -1.53
N TYR A 323 0.41 18.53 -2.82
CA TYR A 323 0.97 17.35 -3.45
C TYR A 323 1.98 17.76 -4.53
N GLN A 324 2.88 16.83 -4.82
CA GLN A 324 3.79 16.89 -5.96
C GLN A 324 3.60 15.63 -6.79
N ILE A 325 3.21 15.79 -8.06
CA ILE A 325 3.27 14.69 -9.03
C ILE A 325 4.74 14.40 -9.29
N VAL A 326 5.21 13.22 -8.91
CA VAL A 326 6.62 12.82 -9.01
C VAL A 326 6.87 11.86 -10.17
N ALA A 327 5.83 11.16 -10.64
CA ALA A 327 5.89 10.29 -11.81
C ALA A 327 4.53 10.16 -12.51
N ALA A 328 4.58 10.15 -13.85
CA ALA A 328 3.45 9.85 -14.74
C ALA A 328 4.02 9.49 -16.13
N GLU A 329 4.66 8.32 -16.22
CA GLU A 329 5.52 7.92 -17.34
C GLU A 329 4.80 7.94 -18.69
N TYR A 330 3.51 7.62 -18.71
CA TYR A 330 2.68 7.59 -19.93
C TYR A 330 2.49 8.97 -20.58
N LEU A 331 2.71 10.07 -19.86
CA LEU A 331 2.66 11.42 -20.43
C LEU A 331 3.91 11.75 -21.27
N GLY A 332 4.94 10.91 -21.23
CA GLY A 332 6.18 11.07 -21.97
C GLY A 332 7.25 11.88 -21.23
N ASN A 333 8.47 11.82 -21.77
CA ASN A 333 9.65 12.41 -21.13
C ASN A 333 9.50 13.93 -20.93
N GLY A 334 9.74 14.38 -19.69
CA GLY A 334 9.73 15.79 -19.32
C GLY A 334 8.36 16.38 -18.99
N ALA A 335 7.28 15.61 -19.09
CA ALA A 335 5.94 16.06 -18.68
C ALA A 335 5.83 16.25 -17.16
N VAL A 336 6.48 15.35 -16.39
CA VAL A 336 6.60 15.43 -14.93
C VAL A 336 8.08 15.53 -14.57
N LYS A 337 8.41 16.46 -13.68
CA LYS A 337 9.78 16.61 -13.17
C LYS A 337 9.97 15.73 -11.95
N GLU A 338 10.64 14.61 -12.15
CA GLU A 338 11.05 13.71 -11.08
C GLU A 338 12.04 14.42 -10.11
N PRO A 339 11.80 14.36 -8.78
CA PRO A 339 12.74 14.92 -7.81
C PRO A 339 13.97 14.01 -7.63
N CYS A 340 15.14 14.59 -7.33
CA CYS A 340 16.40 13.83 -7.28
C CYS A 340 16.39 12.73 -6.21
N TRP A 341 15.73 12.96 -5.07
CA TRP A 341 15.62 11.97 -4.00
C TRP A 341 14.81 10.73 -4.39
N LEU A 342 13.91 10.81 -5.39
CA LEU A 342 13.15 9.63 -5.82
C LEU A 342 14.05 8.59 -6.47
N GLN A 343 15.22 9.01 -6.96
CA GLN A 343 16.24 8.13 -7.52
C GLN A 343 17.18 7.53 -6.47
N TYR A 344 16.94 7.76 -5.17
CA TYR A 344 17.74 7.17 -4.11
C TYR A 344 17.22 5.77 -3.73
N MET A 345 17.86 4.74 -4.29
CA MET A 345 17.50 3.31 -4.17
C MET A 345 18.17 2.59 -2.97
N ARG A 346 18.37 3.29 -1.84
CA ARG A 346 18.94 2.69 -0.61
C ARG A 346 18.09 3.03 0.60
N GLU A 347 18.49 2.56 1.77
CA GLU A 347 17.73 2.71 3.01
C GLU A 347 17.61 4.18 3.44
N TRP A 348 16.40 4.53 3.87
CA TRP A 348 16.07 5.79 4.54
C TRP A 348 16.20 5.70 6.07
N GLY A 349 17.04 4.78 6.54
CA GLY A 349 17.38 4.61 7.95
C GLY A 349 18.53 3.61 8.10
N PRO A 350 19.18 3.55 9.26
CA PRO A 350 20.18 2.53 9.54
C PRO A 350 19.52 1.15 9.76
N SER A 351 20.25 0.08 9.49
CA SER A 351 19.89 -1.27 9.92
C SER A 351 20.48 -1.56 11.30
N ILE A 352 19.64 -1.87 12.28
CA ILE A 352 20.00 -2.23 13.64
C ILE A 352 19.45 -3.62 13.93
N VAL A 353 20.33 -4.59 14.14
CA VAL A 353 19.94 -5.94 14.54
C VAL A 353 19.88 -6.02 16.05
N TYR A 354 18.72 -6.36 16.61
CA TYR A 354 18.60 -6.63 18.05
C TYR A 354 19.08 -8.05 18.38
N ASP A 355 19.50 -8.27 19.63
CA ASP A 355 19.56 -9.64 20.17
C ASP A 355 18.14 -10.14 20.46
N GLY A 356 17.41 -10.46 19.39
CA GLY A 356 15.99 -10.78 19.39
C GLY A 356 15.61 -11.92 20.34
N ARG A 357 16.57 -12.80 20.72
CA ARG A 357 16.31 -13.86 21.71
C ARG A 357 15.89 -13.31 23.05
N SER A 358 16.53 -12.26 23.55
CA SER A 358 16.25 -11.74 24.89
C SER A 358 14.88 -11.06 25.01
N GLU A 359 14.42 -10.38 23.96
CA GLU A 359 13.10 -9.74 23.94
C GLU A 359 11.99 -10.75 23.61
N ILE A 360 12.25 -11.71 22.72
CA ILE A 360 11.32 -12.81 22.43
C ILE A 360 11.17 -13.74 23.64
N GLU A 361 12.23 -14.04 24.39
CA GLU A 361 12.13 -14.84 25.63
C GLU A 361 11.20 -14.18 26.66
N LYS A 362 11.29 -12.85 26.86
CA LYS A 362 10.34 -12.11 27.71
C LYS A 362 8.90 -12.23 27.19
N LEU A 363 8.70 -12.20 25.88
CA LEU A 363 7.39 -12.36 25.27
C LEU A 363 6.85 -13.79 25.43
N ILE A 364 7.70 -14.81 25.28
CA ILE A 364 7.34 -16.23 25.45
C ILE A 364 6.84 -16.52 26.87
N ASP A 365 7.45 -15.93 27.89
CA ASP A 365 7.03 -16.10 29.27
C ASP A 365 5.61 -15.57 29.52
N MET A 366 5.19 -14.55 28.77
CA MET A 366 3.86 -13.92 28.85
C MET A 366 2.79 -14.63 28.01
N LEU A 367 3.17 -15.56 27.13
CA LEU A 367 2.20 -16.30 26.32
C LEU A 367 1.37 -17.27 27.16
N PRO A 368 0.06 -17.41 26.88
CA PRO A 368 -0.78 -18.42 27.53
C PRO A 368 -0.16 -19.82 27.40
N MET A 369 -0.28 -20.66 28.44
CA MET A 369 0.35 -21.99 28.47
C MET A 369 0.05 -22.87 27.23
N PHE A 370 -1.11 -22.70 26.60
CA PHE A 370 -1.50 -23.45 25.41
C PHE A 370 -0.86 -22.94 24.10
N VAL A 371 -0.16 -21.81 24.12
CA VAL A 371 0.59 -21.22 22.98
C VAL A 371 2.11 -21.43 23.13
N ARG A 372 2.57 -22.00 24.26
CA ARG A 372 3.97 -22.37 24.49
C ARG A 372 4.36 -23.60 23.65
N PHE A 373 4.39 -23.44 22.33
CA PHE A 373 5.03 -24.37 21.41
C PHE A 373 6.54 -24.09 21.34
N SER A 374 7.29 -24.98 20.70
CA SER A 374 8.74 -24.83 20.49
C SER A 374 9.12 -23.46 19.92
N VAL A 375 10.23 -22.88 20.39
CA VAL A 375 10.74 -21.55 20.00
C VAL A 375 10.83 -21.38 18.47
N GLU A 376 11.11 -22.46 17.73
CA GLU A 376 11.16 -22.46 16.26
C GLU A 376 9.81 -22.10 15.60
N ASN A 377 8.66 -22.51 16.16
CA ASN A 377 7.33 -22.17 15.61
C ASN A 377 6.87 -20.76 16.03
N LEU A 378 7.50 -20.19 17.05
CA LEU A 378 7.18 -18.86 17.58
C LEU A 378 7.81 -17.73 16.77
N ILE A 379 8.89 -18.03 16.05
CA ILE A 379 9.52 -17.08 15.14
C ILE A 379 8.59 -16.75 13.97
N ASP A 380 7.85 -17.74 13.46
CA ASP A 380 6.84 -17.55 12.41
C ASP A 380 5.56 -16.84 12.88
N LEU A 381 5.38 -16.70 14.21
CA LEU A 381 4.22 -16.07 14.83
C LEU A 381 4.38 -14.56 15.02
N PHE A 382 5.62 -14.07 14.95
CA PHE A 382 5.99 -12.73 15.31
C PHE A 382 6.51 -11.97 14.08
N PRO A 383 5.98 -10.78 13.78
CA PRO A 383 6.40 -9.96 12.65
C PRO A 383 7.92 -9.72 12.59
N THR A 384 8.48 -9.57 11.39
CA THR A 384 9.90 -9.30 11.13
C THR A 384 10.44 -8.05 11.85
N GLU A 385 9.55 -7.10 12.11
CA GLU A 385 9.71 -5.86 12.86
C GLU A 385 10.17 -6.11 14.30
N LEU A 386 10.06 -7.34 14.81
CA LEU A 386 10.54 -7.74 16.13
C LEU A 386 12.03 -8.09 16.18
N TYR A 387 12.70 -8.22 15.02
CA TYR A 387 14.07 -8.74 14.93
C TYR A 387 15.13 -7.64 14.69
N GLY A 388 14.70 -6.42 14.34
CA GLY A 388 15.59 -5.29 14.12
C GLY A 388 14.84 -4.00 13.77
N GLU A 389 15.59 -2.92 13.66
CA GLU A 389 15.15 -1.67 13.02
C GLU A 389 15.79 -1.64 11.63
N GLU A 390 15.02 -1.37 10.59
CA GLU A 390 15.56 -1.14 9.26
C GLU A 390 14.72 -0.04 8.60
N GLY A 391 15.35 1.09 8.30
CA GLY A 391 14.64 2.14 7.57
C GLY A 391 14.24 1.66 6.19
N PRO A 392 13.07 2.05 5.67
CA PRO A 392 12.59 1.55 4.40
C PRO A 392 13.44 2.08 3.24
N THR A 393 13.39 1.41 2.10
CA THR A 393 13.76 2.02 0.83
C THR A 393 12.68 3.00 0.36
N GLY A 394 13.05 3.92 -0.54
CA GLY A 394 12.11 4.90 -1.09
C GLY A 394 11.02 4.27 -1.98
N PRO A 395 9.98 5.04 -2.36
CA PRO A 395 8.81 4.54 -3.08
C PRO A 395 9.11 3.74 -4.35
N LYS A 396 10.17 4.12 -5.08
CA LYS A 396 10.51 3.54 -6.39
C LYS A 396 11.14 2.14 -6.32
N GLU A 397 11.63 1.73 -5.15
CA GLU A 397 12.09 0.36 -4.88
C GLU A 397 10.93 -0.58 -4.50
N LYS A 398 9.74 -0.04 -4.23
CA LYS A 398 8.58 -0.85 -3.87
C LYS A 398 8.07 -1.54 -5.12
N GLU A 399 7.74 -2.82 -5.01
CA GLU A 399 7.31 -3.62 -6.17
C GLU A 399 6.04 -3.06 -6.83
N ASN A 400 5.14 -2.50 -6.04
CA ASN A 400 3.94 -1.82 -6.50
C ASN A 400 4.23 -0.51 -7.24
N TRP A 401 5.47 0.00 -7.29
CA TRP A 401 5.80 1.14 -8.15
C TRP A 401 5.51 0.80 -9.62
N LEU A 402 5.95 -0.37 -10.08
CA LEU A 402 5.65 -0.86 -11.43
C LEU A 402 4.48 -1.84 -11.44
N GLY A 403 4.29 -2.59 -10.36
CA GLY A 403 3.23 -3.58 -10.17
C GLY A 403 1.88 -2.97 -9.78
N ASP A 404 0.94 -3.86 -9.51
CA ASP A 404 -0.32 -3.53 -8.84
C ASP A 404 -0.12 -3.48 -7.31
N GLU A 405 -1.12 -3.00 -6.59
CA GLU A 405 -1.12 -3.04 -5.13
C GLU A 405 -1.34 -4.49 -4.63
N TYR A 406 -0.64 -4.88 -3.58
CA TYR A 406 -0.71 -6.23 -2.99
C TYR A 406 -1.70 -6.27 -1.82
N CYS A 407 -2.61 -7.25 -1.82
CA CYS A 407 -3.58 -7.46 -0.74
C CYS A 407 -3.06 -8.50 0.26
#